data_AF-A0A1J5PUK6-F1
#
_entry.id   AF-A0A1J5PUK6-F1
#
_cell.length_a   1.000
_cell.length_b   1.000
_cell.length_c   1.000
_cell.angle_alpha   90.00
_cell.angle_beta   90.00
_cell.angle_gamma   90.00
#
_symmetry.space_group_name_H-M   'P 1'
#
loop_
_entity.id
_entity.type
_entity.pdbx_description
1 polymer ?
#
loop_
_entity_poly.entity_id
_entity_poly.type
_entity_poly.pdbx_seq_one_letter_code
_entity_poly.pdbx_strand_id
1 'polypeptide(L)'
;MYSGNPGSGWPPYNPDFPGNTSQYMVLKNGVLAAGEGNTYSNYAILMNAAQWVPAANISDAPGNWAFKFEVSVPKSWNGGSIDILSGVGGFTARWEPWQKTAATTAPYTTNRWVTVTIPLSSFKASDPTLGDGEGASIAKLADLVTASGSTACTVYIHNYSKSATATGFYGAFDNFRCVKIK
;
A
#
# COMPACT_ATOMS: atom_id res chain seq x y z
N MET A 1 10.16 8.02 5.97
CA MET A 1 10.61 8.99 7.00
C MET A 1 9.37 9.72 7.51
N TYR A 2 9.12 9.67 8.82
CA TYR A 2 7.91 10.22 9.44
C TYR A 2 7.85 11.74 9.28
N SER A 3 6.65 12.29 9.11
CA SER A 3 6.39 13.72 9.23
C SER A 3 5.21 13.94 10.17
N GLY A 4 5.21 15.07 10.87
CA GLY A 4 4.35 15.28 12.04
C GLY A 4 3.51 16.54 11.97
N ASN A 5 2.80 16.79 13.06
CA ASN A 5 1.95 17.94 13.25
C ASN A 5 2.77 19.25 13.14
N PRO A 6 2.31 20.27 12.37
CA PRO A 6 2.98 21.57 12.30
C PRO A 6 3.17 22.26 13.65
N GLY A 7 2.40 21.89 14.69
CA GLY A 7 2.52 22.41 16.05
C GLY A 7 3.32 21.54 17.04
N SER A 8 3.75 20.32 16.70
CA SER A 8 4.43 19.43 17.69
C SER A 8 5.94 19.64 17.80
N GLY A 9 6.56 20.37 16.85
CA GLY A 9 8.02 20.54 16.77
C GLY A 9 8.78 19.27 16.31
N TRP A 10 8.21 18.08 16.50
CA TRP A 10 8.74 16.81 16.01
C TRP A 10 7.64 15.72 15.83
N PRO A 11 7.71 14.86 14.80
CA PRO A 11 8.60 14.97 13.64
C PRO A 11 8.26 16.23 12.80
N PRO A 12 9.24 16.81 12.07
CA PRO A 12 9.00 18.03 11.30
C PRO A 12 7.81 17.88 10.34
N TYR A 13 6.96 18.90 10.29
CA TYR A 13 5.87 18.95 9.32
C TYR A 13 6.42 19.15 7.92
N ASN A 14 5.91 18.35 6.98
CA ASN A 14 6.27 18.45 5.58
C ASN A 14 5.16 19.23 4.84
N PRO A 15 5.47 20.46 4.38
CA PRO A 15 4.49 21.31 3.71
C PRO A 15 4.03 20.75 2.35
N ASP A 16 4.72 19.76 1.78
CA ASP A 16 4.30 19.09 0.54
C ASP A 16 3.01 18.25 0.71
N PHE A 17 2.62 17.94 1.96
CA PHE A 17 1.44 17.13 2.28
C PHE A 17 0.44 17.88 3.17
N PRO A 18 -0.15 18.99 2.69
CA PRO A 18 -0.99 19.85 3.51
C PRO A 18 -2.29 19.19 3.95
N GLY A 19 -2.84 19.69 5.07
CA GLY A 19 -4.17 19.31 5.55
C GLY A 19 -4.22 18.05 6.43
N ASN A 20 -3.10 17.37 6.67
CA ASN A 20 -3.00 16.33 7.69
C ASN A 20 -2.19 16.83 8.90
N THR A 21 -2.79 16.80 10.07
CA THR A 21 -2.20 17.25 11.34
C THR A 21 -1.73 16.08 12.22
N SER A 22 -1.87 14.84 11.76
CA SER A 22 -1.38 13.64 12.45
C SER A 22 0.12 13.42 12.16
N GLN A 23 0.68 12.36 12.74
CA GLN A 23 1.93 11.78 12.27
C GLN A 23 1.65 10.83 11.10
N TYR A 24 2.37 10.99 9.99
CA TYR A 24 2.20 10.17 8.79
C TYR A 24 3.54 9.69 8.22
N MET A 25 3.45 8.71 7.32
CA MET A 25 4.60 8.05 6.72
C MET A 25 4.86 8.55 5.31
N VAL A 26 6.11 8.93 5.01
CA VAL A 26 6.52 9.32 3.65
C VAL A 26 7.42 8.26 3.04
N LEU A 27 7.08 7.85 1.82
CA LEU A 27 7.91 7.03 0.93
C LEU A 27 8.38 7.89 -0.26
N LYS A 28 9.67 7.81 -0.57
CA LYS A 28 10.31 8.63 -1.60
C LYS A 28 11.38 7.82 -2.31
N ASN A 29 11.23 7.69 -3.63
CA ASN A 29 12.14 6.96 -4.48
C ASN A 29 12.36 7.74 -5.78
N GLY A 30 13.56 7.61 -6.35
CA GLY A 30 13.84 8.08 -7.71
C GLY A 30 13.13 7.22 -8.75
N VAL A 31 13.47 7.43 -10.02
CA VAL A 31 13.12 6.47 -11.09
C VAL A 31 13.68 5.11 -10.70
N LEU A 32 12.84 4.07 -10.75
CA LEU A 32 13.20 2.71 -10.42
C LEU A 32 13.64 1.99 -11.68
N ALA A 33 14.78 1.29 -11.64
CA ALA A 33 15.21 0.36 -12.68
C ALA A 33 14.25 -0.83 -12.78
N ALA A 34 14.39 -1.61 -13.86
CA ALA A 34 13.61 -2.85 -14.04
C ALA A 34 13.85 -3.81 -12.86
N GLY A 35 12.77 -4.30 -12.24
CA GLY A 35 12.84 -5.19 -11.08
C GLY A 35 13.31 -4.53 -9.77
N GLU A 36 13.49 -3.20 -9.74
CA GLU A 36 13.93 -2.50 -8.53
C GLU A 36 12.78 -2.34 -7.52
N GLY A 37 13.13 -2.44 -6.24
CA GLY A 37 12.21 -2.31 -5.10
C GLY A 37 12.15 -3.57 -4.26
N ASN A 38 11.90 -3.45 -2.97
CA ASN A 38 11.87 -4.58 -2.04
C ASN A 38 11.10 -4.23 -0.76
N THR A 39 10.93 -5.21 0.12
CA THR A 39 10.17 -5.11 1.37
C THR A 39 10.95 -4.48 2.54
N TYR A 40 12.07 -3.81 2.26
CA TYR A 40 12.95 -3.23 3.27
C TYR A 40 13.60 -1.91 2.79
N SER A 41 14.55 -1.38 3.58
CA SER A 41 15.30 -0.17 3.26
C SER A 41 14.39 1.04 2.96
N ASN A 42 14.77 1.88 2.00
CA ASN A 42 14.06 3.06 1.52
C ASN A 42 12.89 2.73 0.57
N TYR A 43 12.59 1.46 0.31
CA TYR A 43 11.45 1.06 -0.53
C TYR A 43 10.20 0.73 0.28
N ALA A 44 10.34 0.58 1.61
CA ALA A 44 9.28 0.02 2.44
C ALA A 44 8.98 0.83 3.70
N ILE A 45 7.71 0.75 4.10
CA ILE A 45 7.16 1.13 5.39
C ILE A 45 6.75 -0.17 6.09
N LEU A 46 7.42 -0.47 7.20
CA LEU A 46 7.20 -1.68 7.98
C LEU A 46 6.32 -1.33 9.17
N MET A 47 5.18 -1.99 9.29
CA MET A 47 4.23 -1.80 10.39
C MET A 47 4.11 -3.09 11.19
N ASN A 48 4.15 -2.93 12.52
CA ASN A 48 3.92 -4.03 13.45
C ASN A 48 2.54 -4.65 13.29
N ALA A 49 2.35 -5.82 13.89
CA ALA A 49 1.06 -6.49 13.87
C ALA A 49 -0.04 -5.63 14.49
N ALA A 50 -1.16 -5.51 13.77
CA ALA A 50 -2.37 -4.84 14.22
C ALA A 50 -3.59 -5.70 13.91
N GLN A 51 -4.69 -5.46 14.61
CA GLN A 51 -5.97 -6.14 14.36
C GLN A 51 -6.52 -5.67 13.01
N TRP A 52 -6.57 -6.57 12.02
CA TRP A 52 -7.19 -6.27 10.73
C TRP A 52 -8.68 -6.64 10.75
N VAL A 53 -8.99 -7.85 11.20
CA VAL A 53 -10.36 -8.36 11.30
C VAL A 53 -10.56 -8.89 12.71
N PRO A 54 -11.65 -8.59 13.43
CA PRO A 54 -11.90 -9.20 14.75
C PRO A 54 -11.91 -10.74 14.66
N ALA A 55 -11.41 -11.43 15.68
CA ALA A 55 -11.35 -12.90 15.70
C ALA A 55 -12.70 -13.57 15.40
N ALA A 56 -13.80 -12.99 15.89
CA ALA A 56 -15.17 -13.46 15.65
C ALA A 56 -15.60 -13.40 14.17
N ASN A 57 -14.91 -12.63 13.33
CA ASN A 57 -15.25 -12.40 11.92
C ASN A 57 -14.26 -13.06 10.94
N ILE A 58 -13.32 -13.88 11.41
CA ILE A 58 -12.34 -14.56 10.52
C ILE A 58 -13.02 -15.50 9.51
N SER A 59 -14.24 -15.97 9.81
CA SER A 59 -15.02 -16.78 8.89
C SER A 59 -15.84 -15.98 7.87
N ASP A 60 -15.84 -14.64 7.96
CA ASP A 60 -16.51 -13.78 6.97
C ASP A 60 -15.87 -13.97 5.58
N ALA A 61 -16.65 -13.76 4.52
CA ALA A 61 -16.12 -13.74 3.16
C ALA A 61 -15.12 -12.57 2.98
N PRO A 62 -13.98 -12.77 2.32
CA PRO A 62 -12.99 -11.69 2.14
C PRO A 62 -13.55 -10.43 1.47
N GLY A 63 -14.50 -10.57 0.55
CA GLY A 63 -15.16 -9.45 -0.11
C GLY A 63 -16.10 -8.61 0.77
N ASN A 64 -16.27 -8.97 2.05
CA ASN A 64 -17.01 -8.18 3.04
C ASN A 64 -16.10 -7.21 3.80
N TRP A 65 -14.79 -7.25 3.57
CA TRP A 65 -13.80 -6.44 4.27
C TRP A 65 -12.91 -5.71 3.27
N ALA A 66 -12.36 -4.56 3.68
CA ALA A 66 -11.41 -3.81 2.88
C ALA A 66 -10.29 -3.22 3.74
N PHE A 67 -9.07 -3.24 3.19
CA PHE A 67 -7.94 -2.46 3.68
C PHE A 67 -8.07 -1.04 3.13
N LYS A 68 -8.00 -0.05 4.02
CA LYS A 68 -8.11 1.37 3.72
C LYS A 68 -6.92 2.13 4.28
N PHE A 69 -6.54 3.18 3.59
CA PHE A 69 -5.54 4.13 4.05
C PHE A 69 -5.80 5.48 3.39
N GLU A 70 -5.28 6.54 3.99
CA GLU A 70 -5.21 7.86 3.37
C GLU A 70 -3.88 8.02 2.65
N VAL A 71 -3.89 8.65 1.48
CA VAL A 71 -2.68 8.89 0.69
C VAL A 71 -2.67 10.29 0.10
N SER A 72 -1.49 10.87 0.00
CA SER A 72 -1.24 12.11 -0.76
C SER A 72 -0.02 11.94 -1.67
N VAL A 73 -0.18 12.21 -2.96
CA VAL A 73 0.84 12.04 -4.01
C VAL A 73 1.01 13.38 -4.76
N PRO A 74 1.78 14.34 -4.22
CA PRO A 74 1.85 15.70 -4.74
C PRO A 74 2.71 15.83 -6.01
N LYS A 75 3.51 14.82 -6.35
CA LYS A 75 4.34 14.79 -7.56
C LYS A 75 3.81 13.73 -8.53
N SER A 76 3.96 14.01 -9.82
CA SER A 76 3.60 13.09 -10.90
C SER A 76 4.20 11.71 -10.67
N TRP A 77 3.35 10.69 -10.62
CA TRP A 77 3.73 9.29 -10.48
C TRP A 77 3.22 8.47 -11.67
N ASN A 78 4.12 7.82 -12.40
CA ASN A 78 3.82 6.94 -13.53
C ASN A 78 4.82 5.77 -13.61
N GLY A 79 4.47 4.67 -12.95
CA GLY A 79 5.25 3.43 -12.92
C GLY A 79 5.66 2.98 -11.52
N GLY A 80 5.89 1.68 -11.35
CA GLY A 80 6.10 1.06 -10.04
C GLY A 80 4.80 0.89 -9.27
N SER A 81 4.67 -0.19 -8.53
CA SER A 81 3.46 -0.59 -7.82
C SER A 81 3.63 -0.30 -6.33
N ILE A 82 2.63 0.31 -5.69
CA ILE A 82 2.58 0.34 -4.23
C ILE A 82 1.91 -0.94 -3.76
N ASP A 83 2.68 -1.79 -3.11
CA ASP A 83 2.27 -3.12 -2.69
C ASP A 83 1.94 -3.12 -1.20
N ILE A 84 0.81 -3.73 -0.86
CA ILE A 84 0.35 -3.93 0.51
C ILE A 84 0.48 -5.43 0.78
N LEU A 85 1.51 -5.79 1.54
CA LEU A 85 1.82 -7.17 1.89
C LEU A 85 1.38 -7.46 3.33
N SER A 86 0.62 -8.54 3.49
CA SER A 86 0.35 -9.11 4.82
C SER A 86 1.58 -9.84 5.37
N GLY A 87 1.81 -9.74 6.67
CA GLY A 87 2.79 -10.55 7.39
C GLY A 87 2.43 -12.04 7.48
N VAL A 88 1.28 -12.46 6.94
CA VAL A 88 0.80 -13.85 6.88
C VAL A 88 0.59 -14.24 5.43
N GLY A 89 1.01 -15.45 5.08
CA GLY A 89 0.65 -16.10 3.81
C GLY A 89 1.32 -15.55 2.54
N GLY A 90 2.01 -14.41 2.61
CA GLY A 90 2.72 -13.84 1.46
C GLY A 90 1.79 -13.25 0.39
N PHE A 91 0.55 -12.96 0.73
CA PHE A 91 -0.41 -12.35 -0.19
C PHE A 91 -0.26 -10.83 -0.23
N THR A 92 -0.31 -10.29 -1.45
CA THR A 92 -0.08 -8.88 -1.74
C THR A 92 -1.26 -8.31 -2.52
N ALA A 93 -1.64 -7.07 -2.22
CA ALA A 93 -2.46 -6.26 -3.11
C ALA A 93 -1.60 -5.16 -3.74
N ARG A 94 -1.72 -4.96 -5.05
CA ARG A 94 -1.07 -3.86 -5.77
C ARG A 94 -2.00 -2.65 -5.89
N TRP A 95 -1.46 -1.46 -5.66
CA TRP A 95 -2.13 -0.20 -5.93
C TRP A 95 -1.37 0.58 -7.00
N GLU A 96 -1.95 0.64 -8.20
CA GLU A 96 -1.33 1.19 -9.42
C GLU A 96 -2.30 2.18 -10.11
N PRO A 97 -2.69 3.29 -9.48
CA PRO A 97 -3.69 4.19 -10.04
C PRO A 97 -3.23 4.91 -11.33
N TRP A 98 -1.94 4.87 -11.63
CA TRP A 98 -1.35 5.33 -12.90
C TRP A 98 -1.60 4.37 -14.05
N GLN A 99 -1.84 3.08 -13.78
CA GLN A 99 -2.16 2.08 -14.78
C GLN A 99 -3.65 2.13 -15.11
N LYS A 100 -3.99 2.58 -16.32
CA LYS A 100 -5.40 2.72 -16.75
C LYS A 100 -5.92 1.44 -17.39
N THR A 101 -5.04 0.75 -18.11
CA THR A 101 -5.26 -0.58 -18.68
C THR A 101 -3.93 -1.33 -18.64
N ALA A 102 -3.91 -2.60 -19.03
CA ALA A 102 -2.67 -3.37 -19.15
C ALA A 102 -1.64 -2.76 -20.13
N ALA A 103 -2.08 -1.94 -21.10
CA ALA A 103 -1.22 -1.34 -22.12
C ALA A 103 -1.09 0.19 -22.01
N THR A 104 -1.85 0.83 -21.14
CA THR A 104 -1.95 2.29 -21.08
C THR A 104 -1.73 2.80 -19.67
N THR A 105 -0.81 3.75 -19.55
CA THR A 105 -0.51 4.45 -18.31
C THR A 105 -0.79 5.94 -18.45
N ALA A 106 -1.06 6.59 -17.33
CA ALA A 106 -1.13 8.04 -17.25
C ALA A 106 -0.60 8.51 -15.89
N PRO A 107 0.08 9.68 -15.83
CA PRO A 107 0.47 10.29 -14.57
C PRO A 107 -0.66 10.34 -13.54
N TYR A 108 -0.34 9.94 -12.32
CA TYR A 108 -1.21 10.07 -11.16
C TYR A 108 -0.65 11.11 -10.20
N THR A 109 -1.53 11.97 -9.69
CA THR A 109 -1.27 12.92 -8.61
C THR A 109 -2.52 13.07 -7.75
N THR A 110 -2.35 13.55 -6.53
CA THR A 110 -3.46 14.05 -5.71
C THR A 110 -3.16 15.48 -5.28
N ASN A 111 -4.19 16.31 -5.20
CA ASN A 111 -4.11 17.69 -4.70
C ASN A 111 -4.45 17.79 -3.20
N ARG A 112 -4.79 16.65 -2.58
CA ARG A 112 -5.17 16.50 -1.18
C ARG A 112 -4.99 15.05 -0.75
N TRP A 113 -5.19 14.79 0.54
CA TRP A 113 -5.34 13.45 1.06
C TRP A 113 -6.61 12.79 0.53
N VAL A 114 -6.49 11.56 0.04
CA VAL A 114 -7.61 10.76 -0.47
C VAL A 114 -7.61 9.39 0.18
N THR A 115 -8.81 8.85 0.42
CA THR A 115 -8.96 7.49 0.94
C THR A 115 -8.86 6.48 -0.18
N VAL A 116 -7.90 5.56 -0.07
CA VAL A 116 -7.83 4.36 -0.91
C VAL A 116 -8.60 3.24 -0.21
N THR A 117 -9.36 2.47 -0.98
CA THR A 117 -10.11 1.30 -0.49
C THR A 117 -9.78 0.10 -1.37
N ILE A 118 -9.18 -0.93 -0.77
CA ILE A 118 -8.77 -2.18 -1.41
C ILE A 118 -9.56 -3.31 -0.75
N PRO A 119 -10.55 -3.92 -1.42
CA PRO A 119 -11.24 -5.10 -0.90
C PRO A 119 -10.24 -6.20 -0.54
N LEU A 120 -10.39 -6.90 0.59
CA LEU A 120 -9.42 -7.94 0.97
C LEU A 120 -9.38 -9.08 -0.05
N SER A 121 -10.48 -9.32 -0.77
CA SER A 121 -10.53 -10.27 -1.89
C SER A 121 -9.59 -9.95 -3.06
N SER A 122 -9.02 -8.74 -3.15
CA SER A 122 -8.03 -8.41 -4.20
C SER A 122 -6.60 -8.78 -3.83
N PHE A 123 -6.34 -9.22 -2.59
CA PHE A 123 -5.03 -9.75 -2.21
C PHE A 123 -4.82 -11.10 -2.91
N LYS A 124 -3.65 -11.26 -3.51
CA LYS A 124 -3.29 -12.40 -4.34
C LYS A 124 -1.89 -12.90 -4.01
N ALA A 125 -1.67 -14.19 -4.26
CA ALA A 125 -0.35 -14.81 -4.16
C ALA A 125 0.58 -14.25 -5.26
N SER A 126 1.85 -14.62 -5.20
CA SER A 126 2.79 -14.35 -6.28
C SER A 126 2.54 -15.24 -7.49
N ASP A 127 2.66 -14.65 -8.67
CA ASP A 127 2.73 -15.35 -9.94
C ASP A 127 4.20 -15.50 -10.37
N PRO A 128 4.64 -16.67 -10.88
CA PRO A 128 6.04 -16.90 -11.25
C PRO A 128 6.54 -16.03 -12.41
N THR A 129 5.64 -15.43 -13.19
CA THR A 129 5.98 -14.59 -14.35
C THR A 129 5.69 -13.12 -14.09
N LEU A 130 4.57 -12.82 -13.42
CA LEU A 130 4.06 -11.46 -13.22
C LEU A 130 4.43 -10.86 -11.85
N GLY A 131 4.90 -11.67 -10.91
CA GLY A 131 5.33 -11.24 -9.57
C GLY A 131 4.23 -11.24 -8.51
N ASP A 132 4.49 -10.60 -7.36
CA ASP A 132 3.60 -10.64 -6.18
C ASP A 132 2.26 -9.97 -6.43
N GLY A 133 1.14 -10.55 -5.99
CA GLY A 133 -0.17 -9.92 -6.16
C GLY A 133 -0.81 -10.11 -7.54
N GLU A 134 -0.24 -10.97 -8.39
CA GLU A 134 -0.79 -11.34 -9.71
C GLU A 134 -1.26 -12.79 -9.81
N GLY A 135 -1.02 -13.59 -8.77
CA GLY A 135 -1.44 -14.99 -8.70
C GLY A 135 -2.90 -15.18 -8.26
N ALA A 136 -3.18 -16.33 -7.66
CA ALA A 136 -4.50 -16.67 -7.14
C ALA A 136 -4.91 -15.76 -5.99
N SER A 137 -6.17 -15.32 -5.97
CA SER A 137 -6.75 -14.56 -4.85
C SER A 137 -6.85 -15.41 -3.59
N ILE A 138 -6.84 -14.74 -2.44
CA ILE A 138 -7.15 -15.40 -1.16
C ILE A 138 -8.53 -16.08 -1.21
N ALA A 139 -8.64 -17.22 -0.54
CA ALA A 139 -9.90 -17.95 -0.42
C ALA A 139 -10.66 -17.56 0.86
N LYS A 140 -9.92 -17.22 1.92
CA LYS A 140 -10.46 -16.93 3.26
C LYS A 140 -9.62 -15.87 3.97
N LEU A 141 -10.20 -15.18 4.95
CA LEU A 141 -9.48 -14.15 5.69
C LEU A 141 -8.25 -14.70 6.44
N ALA A 142 -8.30 -15.96 6.89
CA ALA A 142 -7.17 -16.64 7.53
C ALA A 142 -5.94 -16.80 6.62
N ASP A 143 -6.05 -16.53 5.32
CA ASP A 143 -4.89 -16.46 4.42
C ASP A 143 -4.09 -15.16 4.62
N LEU A 144 -4.72 -14.10 5.16
CA LEU A 144 -4.13 -12.79 5.44
C LEU A 144 -3.86 -12.52 6.91
N VAL A 145 -4.51 -13.22 7.84
CA VAL A 145 -4.42 -12.91 9.27
C VAL A 145 -4.23 -14.17 10.10
N THR A 146 -3.64 -14.00 11.27
CA THR A 146 -3.55 -15.09 12.26
C THR A 146 -4.94 -15.44 12.83
N ALA A 147 -5.04 -16.49 13.65
CA ALA A 147 -6.30 -16.89 14.29
C ALA A 147 -6.90 -15.82 15.24
N SER A 148 -6.10 -14.85 15.70
CA SER A 148 -6.62 -13.69 16.45
C SER A 148 -7.17 -12.60 15.53
N GLY A 149 -6.91 -12.69 14.23
CA GLY A 149 -7.33 -11.72 13.21
C GLY A 149 -6.35 -10.55 13.01
N SER A 150 -5.15 -10.68 13.60
CA SER A 150 -4.07 -9.71 13.48
C SER A 150 -3.02 -10.15 12.47
N THR A 151 -2.39 -9.16 11.83
CA THR A 151 -1.22 -9.36 10.96
C THR A 151 -0.34 -8.11 10.94
N ALA A 152 0.96 -8.29 10.69
CA ALA A 152 1.86 -7.20 10.34
C ALA A 152 1.58 -6.73 8.91
N CYS A 153 2.04 -5.54 8.57
CA CYS A 153 1.84 -4.97 7.23
C CYS A 153 3.13 -4.35 6.72
N THR A 154 3.48 -4.67 5.48
CA THR A 154 4.54 -3.99 4.75
C THR A 154 3.92 -3.25 3.58
N VAL A 155 4.13 -1.95 3.50
CA VAL A 155 3.80 -1.16 2.31
C VAL A 155 5.11 -0.87 1.60
N TYR A 156 5.28 -1.33 0.37
CA TYR A 156 6.53 -1.13 -0.37
C TYR A 156 6.29 -0.74 -1.82
N ILE A 157 7.32 -0.23 -2.48
CA ILE A 157 7.29 0.04 -3.92
C ILE A 157 8.16 -0.97 -4.67
N HIS A 158 7.66 -1.48 -5.79
CA HIS A 158 8.40 -2.37 -6.68
C HIS A 158 8.07 -2.10 -8.15
N ASN A 159 9.07 -2.19 -9.02
CA ASN A 159 8.90 -2.07 -10.47
C ASN A 159 8.92 -3.45 -11.13
N TYR A 160 7.73 -4.03 -11.30
CA TYR A 160 7.55 -5.32 -11.98
C TYR A 160 7.79 -5.27 -13.50
N SER A 161 8.03 -4.09 -14.08
CA SER A 161 8.27 -3.96 -15.52
C SER A 161 9.71 -4.30 -15.91
N LYS A 162 9.91 -4.61 -17.20
CA LYS A 162 11.23 -4.87 -17.79
C LYS A 162 11.99 -3.59 -18.16
N SER A 163 11.50 -2.43 -17.75
CA SER A 163 12.03 -1.11 -18.11
C SER A 163 12.08 -0.22 -16.88
N ALA A 164 12.83 0.88 -16.94
CA ALA A 164 12.78 1.86 -15.86
C ALA A 164 11.40 2.53 -15.79
N THR A 165 10.95 2.93 -14.61
CA THR A 165 9.70 3.69 -14.45
C THR A 165 9.82 5.07 -15.11
N ALA A 166 8.70 5.62 -15.60
CA ALA A 166 8.73 6.94 -16.25
C ALA A 166 9.01 8.07 -15.24
N THR A 167 8.61 7.89 -13.98
CA THR A 167 8.90 8.79 -12.87
C THR A 167 9.33 8.01 -11.64
N GLY A 168 9.86 8.70 -10.63
CA GLY A 168 9.94 8.15 -9.28
C GLY A 168 8.61 8.22 -8.53
N PHE A 169 8.67 7.89 -7.24
CA PHE A 169 7.54 8.00 -6.33
C PHE A 169 7.83 9.00 -5.21
N TYR A 170 6.83 9.82 -4.89
CA TYR A 170 6.86 10.68 -3.71
C TYR A 170 5.44 10.82 -3.17
N GLY A 171 5.18 10.13 -2.07
CA GLY A 171 3.86 10.08 -1.47
C GLY A 171 3.91 9.89 0.03
N ALA A 172 2.83 10.32 0.68
CA ALA A 172 2.59 10.15 2.10
C ALA A 172 1.37 9.26 2.33
N PHE A 173 1.42 8.47 3.40
CA PHE A 173 0.39 7.51 3.79
C PHE A 173 0.04 7.67 5.27
N ASP A 174 -1.23 7.48 5.59
CA ASP A 174 -1.73 7.55 6.96
C ASP A 174 -2.98 6.67 7.17
N ASN A 175 -3.35 6.44 8.44
CA ASN A 175 -4.58 5.75 8.86
C ASN A 175 -4.84 4.40 8.17
N PHE A 176 -3.82 3.55 8.08
CA PHE A 176 -3.97 2.17 7.64
C PHE A 176 -4.93 1.41 8.56
N ARG A 177 -5.97 0.80 7.98
CA ARG A 177 -7.05 0.14 8.72
C ARG A 177 -7.79 -0.87 7.87
N CYS A 178 -8.31 -1.92 8.50
CA CYS A 178 -9.28 -2.81 7.87
C CYS A 178 -10.68 -2.52 8.41
N VAL A 179 -11.66 -2.47 7.52
CA VAL A 179 -13.06 -2.19 7.88
C VAL A 179 -14.00 -3.14 7.16
N LYS A 180 -15.12 -3.46 7.82
CA LYS A 180 -16.23 -4.16 7.19
C LYS A 180 -16.93 -3.24 6.19
N ILE A 181 -17.29 -3.76 5.02
CA ILE A 181 -17.88 -3.01 3.90
C ILE A 181 -19.21 -3.60 3.40
N LYS A 182 -19.64 -4.74 3.93
CA LYS A 182 -20.94 -5.39 3.65
C LYS A 182 -21.49 -6.04 4.92
#